data_AF-A0A528ALF4-F1
#
_entry.id   AF-A0A528ALF4-F1
#
_cell.length_a   1.000
_cell.length_b   1.000
_cell.length_c   1.000
_cell.angle_alpha   90.00
_cell.angle_beta   90.00
_cell.angle_gamma   90.00
#
_symmetry.space_group_name_H-M   'P 1'
#
loop_
_entity.id
_entity.type
_entity.pdbx_description
1 polymer ?
#
loop_
_entity_poly.entity_id
_entity_poly.type
_entity_poly.pdbx_seq_one_letter_code
_entity_poly.pdbx_strand_id
1 'polypeptide(L)' 'KFLAHEKGKCLVVSACSGHGYKFGAAVGRRVAACLGNGDVAGLKAWLRAEAV' A
#
# COMPACT_ATOMS: atom_id res chain seq x y z
N LYS A 1 8.40 -0.13 -8.26
CA LYS A 1 6.92 -0.26 -8.30
C LYS A 1 6.43 -0.59 -6.90
N PHE A 2 5.40 0.08 -6.40
CA PHE A 2 4.77 -0.31 -5.15
C PHE A 2 3.71 -1.37 -5.42
N LEU A 3 3.54 -2.31 -4.50
CA LEU A 3 2.59 -3.42 -4.64
C LEU A 3 2.01 -3.81 -3.29
N ALA A 4 0.77 -4.31 -3.34
CA ALA A 4 0.10 -4.93 -2.20
C ALA A 4 -0.49 -6.27 -2.64
N HIS A 5 -0.31 -7.30 -1.81
CA HIS A 5 -0.81 -8.66 -2.04
C HIS A 5 -1.43 -9.22 -0.76
N GLU A 6 -2.58 -9.87 -0.90
CA GLU A 6 -3.30 -10.50 0.21
C GLU A 6 -3.02 -12.00 0.23
N LYS A 7 -2.70 -12.53 1.42
CA LYS A 7 -2.49 -13.95 1.68
C LYS A 7 -3.19 -14.33 2.98
N GLY A 8 -4.44 -14.81 2.88
CA GLY A 8 -5.28 -15.07 4.04
C GLY A 8 -5.51 -13.78 4.84
N LYS A 9 -5.11 -13.77 6.12
CA LYS A 9 -5.18 -12.58 7.00
C LYS A 9 -3.98 -11.63 6.88
N CYS A 10 -3.05 -11.90 5.95
CA CYS A 10 -1.83 -11.11 5.77
C CYS A 10 -1.95 -10.16 4.57
N LEU A 11 -1.63 -8.88 4.79
CA LEU A 11 -1.44 -7.90 3.73
C LEU A 11 0.06 -7.59 3.59
N VAL A 12 0.65 -8.04 2.48
CA VAL A 12 2.06 -7.81 2.16
C VAL A 12 2.17 -6.56 1.31
N VAL A 13 2.95 -5.57 1.78
CA VAL A 13 3.21 -4.32 1.07
C VAL A 13 4.70 -4.21 0.79
N SER A 14 5.06 -3.98 -0.48
CA SER A 14 6.45 -3.81 -0.89
C SER A 14 6.64 -2.51 -1.67
N ALA A 15 7.74 -1.83 -1.36
CA ALA A 15 8.21 -0.63 -2.04
C ALA A 15 9.47 -1.00 -2.86
N CYS A 16 9.30 -1.37 -4.13
CA CYS A 16 10.45 -1.82 -4.92
C CYS A 16 11.30 -0.61 -5.39
N SER A 17 12.62 -0.73 -5.23
CA SER A 17 13.70 0.18 -5.69
C SER A 17 14.32 1.12 -4.64
N GLY A 18 14.34 0.77 -3.35
CA GLY A 18 15.10 1.54 -2.34
C GLY A 18 14.46 2.87 -1.89
N HIS A 19 13.22 3.15 -2.29
CA HIS A 19 12.51 4.39 -1.96
C HIS A 19 11.71 4.33 -0.65
N GLY A 20 11.84 3.23 0.11
CA GLY A 20 11.15 3.06 1.39
C GLY A 20 11.46 4.19 2.39
N TYR A 21 12.67 4.74 2.36
CA TYR A 21 13.03 5.87 3.23
C TYR A 21 12.29 7.17 2.90
N LYS A 22 11.97 7.42 1.62
CA LYS A 22 11.25 8.63 1.18
C LYS A 22 9.75 8.51 1.43
N PHE A 23 9.18 7.35 1.14
CA PHE A 23 7.73 7.17 1.06
C PHE A 23 7.15 6.29 2.16
N GLY A 24 7.98 5.67 3.00
CA GLY A 24 7.55 4.71 4.02
C GLY A 24 6.49 5.27 4.97
N ALA A 25 6.63 6.52 5.40
CA ALA A 25 5.63 7.16 6.27
C ALA A 25 4.28 7.36 5.55
N ALA A 26 4.29 7.79 4.29
CA ALA A 26 3.06 7.98 3.51
C ALA A 26 2.37 6.63 3.22
N VAL A 27 3.15 5.63 2.82
CA VAL A 27 2.66 4.25 2.60
C VAL A 27 2.08 3.69 3.91
N GLY A 28 2.76 3.84 5.04
CA GLY A 28 2.31 3.36 6.34
C GLY A 28 0.95 3.96 6.76
N ARG A 29 0.77 5.28 6.58
CA ARG A 29 -0.52 5.94 6.85
C ARG A 29 -1.64 5.40 5.96
N ARG A 30 -1.37 5.19 4.67
CA ARG A 30 -2.36 4.65 3.74
C ARG A 30 -2.73 3.20 4.07
N VAL A 31 -1.75 2.39 4.49
CA VAL A 31 -1.98 1.02 4.97
C VAL A 31 -2.84 1.02 6.23
N ALA A 32 -2.53 1.86 7.22
CA ALA A 32 -3.32 1.96 8.45
C ALA A 32 -4.78 2.35 8.17
N ALA A 33 -5.01 3.32 7.27
CA ALA A 33 -6.35 3.69 6.84
C ALA A 33 -7.09 2.54 6.15
N CYS A 34 -6.41 1.81 5.26
CA CYS A 34 -6.92 0.63 4.59
C CYS A 34 -7.32 -0.49 5.58
N LEU A 35 -6.52 -0.73 6.62
CA LEU A 35 -6.87 -1.72 7.65
C LEU A 35 -8.10 -1.31 8.47
N GLY A 36 -8.29 0.01 8.68
CA GLY A 36 -9.45 0.53 9.41
C GLY A 36 -10.77 0.44 8.65
N ASN A 37 -10.73 0.54 7.31
CA ASN A 37 -11.93 0.57 6.47
C ASN A 37 -12.10 -0.64 5.53
N GLY A 38 -11.11 -1.53 5.44
CA GLY A 38 -11.11 -2.69 4.55
C GLY A 38 -10.84 -2.39 3.08
N ASP A 39 -10.51 -1.16 2.70
CA ASP A 39 -10.36 -0.73 1.29
C ASP A 39 -8.98 -1.13 0.71
N VAL A 40 -8.79 -2.42 0.50
CA VAL A 40 -7.55 -2.96 -0.10
C VAL A 40 -7.45 -2.62 -1.60
N ALA A 41 -8.59 -2.52 -2.29
CA ALA A 41 -8.65 -2.16 -3.70
C ALA A 41 -8.14 -0.72 -3.93
N GLY A 42 -8.60 0.24 -3.13
CA GLY A 42 -8.15 1.63 -3.17
C GLY A 42 -6.71 1.80 -2.73
N LEU A 43 -6.21 0.99 -1.78
CA LEU A 43 -4.77 0.95 -1.47
C LEU A 43 -3.96 0.49 -2.69
N LYS A 44 -4.38 -0.59 -3.35
CA LYS A 44 -3.72 -1.15 -4.54
C LYS A 44 -3.67 -0.13 -5.70
N ALA A 45 -4.76 0.59 -5.94
CA ALA A 45 -4.82 1.65 -6.96
C ALA A 45 -3.87 2.82 -6.62
N TRP A 46 -3.90 3.28 -5.37
CA TRP A 46 -3.04 4.37 -4.90
C TRP A 46 -1.55 4.03 -5.01
N LEU A 47 -1.14 2.80 -4.63
CA LEU A 47 0.25 2.34 -4.74
C LEU A 47 0.72 2.27 -6.20
N ARG A 48 -0.20 2.04 -7.15
CA ARG A 48 0.11 2.04 -8.59
C ARG A 48 0.06 3.43 -9.21
N ALA A 49 -0.30 4.46 -8.43
CA ALA A 49 -0.53 5.82 -8.91
C ALA A 49 -1.53 5.86 -10.09
N GLU A 50 -2.60 5.08 -9.99
CA GLU A 50 -3.70 5.13 -10.95
C GLU A 50 -4.43 6.47 -10.85
N ALA A 51 -4.85 7.03 -11.98
CA ALA A 51 -5.64 8.26 -12.01
C ALA A 51 -7.00 8.01 -11.32
N VAL A 52 -7.43 8.99 -10.52
CA VAL A 52 -8.74 9.02 -9.85
C VAL A 52 -9.72 9.75 -10.74
#